data_AF-A0A553GAD6-F1
#
_entry.id   AF-A0A553GAD6-F1
#
_cell.length_a   1.000
_cell.length_b   1.000
_cell.length_c   1.000
_cell.angle_alpha   90.00
_cell.angle_beta   90.00
_cell.angle_gamma   90.00
#
_symmetry.space_group_name_H-M   'P 1'
#
loop_
_entity.id
_entity.type
_entity.pdbx_description
1 polymer ?
#
loop_
_entity_poly.entity_id
_entity_poly.type
_entity_poly.pdbx_seq_one_letter_code
_entity_poly.pdbx_strand_id
1 'polypeptide(L)'
;MNKCIISKYCFIFYLLCFTPIIQGQITSIHQQNISLEALFDTLTNKTDIDIAYDVSAIPQDSIISVSADNQHALQIVQNVLSKVAVDITYTNGQIIISRYIVQKKEASKTLLIKGRVCDAEGGSPLPLVNVAFINKPMGSITNSEGQFELKVPNNYIGEKIGFSFLGYHSTQITIADADTLLEIDLKPTTIKLNEVEISYKKPDDIIQQLRYHHHQNYFNQQNILESFFRESIKQDDQYVQVSEAIIEIVKPSYITPSNLERVRFIKGRKKNDLQSMDFVDFKLEGGPFQFSRVDIARYQDFYKENNSTYKYQYDGIDVLNDEIVYKVRFRPINDDGNLVYQGILYVHSESFALVRAEFQLTKKALRISGRALIRKASRKIKAKPIKASYFIDYRQYEDKWLLNRIHGHIVIHINDKRHKIDSEFSAVTELLVSSFELNSKYKLKPSELYKSKYVLADEIKVTDEEFWKDYNIIRPDEALENVFKQSKVVSK
;
A
#
# COMPACT_ATOMS: atom_id res chain seq x y z
N MET A 1 -8.43 -42.55 60.33
CA MET A 1 -8.19 -41.17 59.85
C MET A 1 -6.71 -41.00 59.58
N ASN A 2 -6.37 -40.54 58.36
CA ASN A 2 -5.07 -40.02 57.91
C ASN A 2 -3.89 -41.03 57.92
N LYS A 3 -2.98 -41.12 56.94
CA LYS A 3 -2.65 -40.35 55.73
C LYS A 3 -1.54 -41.15 54.99
N CYS A 4 -1.44 -40.98 53.67
CA CYS A 4 -0.18 -40.91 52.88
C CYS A 4 0.61 -42.22 52.59
N ILE A 5 1.32 -42.48 51.47
CA ILE A 5 1.57 -41.97 50.09
C ILE A 5 2.19 -43.21 49.34
N ILE A 6 2.17 -43.23 48.00
CA ILE A 6 3.30 -43.60 47.09
C ILE A 6 2.95 -44.66 46.01
N SER A 7 2.75 -44.13 44.80
CA SER A 7 3.38 -44.51 43.51
C SER A 7 3.04 -45.86 42.87
N LYS A 8 2.42 -45.79 41.69
CA LYS A 8 3.01 -46.16 40.39
C LYS A 8 1.92 -46.13 39.31
N TYR A 9 1.90 -45.12 38.43
CA TYR A 9 1.20 -45.23 37.15
C TYR A 9 2.04 -44.66 36.01
N CYS A 10 2.49 -45.60 35.20
CA CYS A 10 2.75 -45.58 33.76
C CYS A 10 2.76 -44.22 33.04
N PHE A 11 3.95 -43.89 32.56
CA PHE A 11 4.21 -43.21 31.30
C PHE A 11 3.33 -43.79 30.17
N ILE A 12 2.38 -43.01 29.67
CA ILE A 12 1.82 -43.18 28.32
C ILE A 12 2.22 -41.93 27.52
N PHE A 13 3.17 -42.14 26.63
CA PHE A 13 3.69 -41.15 25.69
C PHE A 13 2.68 -41.01 24.54
N TYR A 14 1.73 -40.07 24.63
CA TYR A 14 0.90 -39.69 23.49
C TYR A 14 1.72 -38.76 22.59
N LEU A 15 2.35 -39.36 21.58
CA LEU A 15 2.98 -38.65 20.46
C LEU A 15 1.84 -38.15 19.56
N LEU A 16 1.26 -37.00 19.89
CA LEU A 16 0.38 -36.26 19.00
C LEU A 16 1.24 -35.64 17.89
N CYS A 17 1.50 -36.42 16.85
CA CYS A 17 1.82 -35.85 15.54
C CYS A 17 0.64 -34.97 15.13
N PHE A 18 0.75 -33.66 15.36
CA PHE A 18 -0.07 -32.68 14.68
C PHE A 18 0.31 -32.74 13.19
N THR A 19 -0.39 -33.59 12.43
CA THR A 19 -0.50 -33.34 11.01
C THR A 19 -1.30 -32.05 10.86
N PRO A 20 -0.84 -31.05 10.10
CA PRO A 20 -1.70 -29.94 9.77
C PRO A 20 -2.91 -30.52 9.04
N ILE A 21 -4.10 -30.36 9.63
CA ILE A 21 -5.36 -30.67 8.98
C ILE A 21 -5.41 -29.70 7.78
N ILE A 22 -5.17 -30.22 6.58
CA ILE A 22 -5.40 -29.49 5.34
C ILE A 22 -6.91 -29.26 5.27
N GLN A 23 -7.33 -28.07 5.67
CA GLN A 23 -8.73 -27.71 5.79
C GLN A 23 -9.22 -27.25 4.42
N GLY A 24 -9.66 -28.20 3.59
CA GLY A 24 -10.37 -27.94 2.33
C GLY A 24 -11.54 -28.90 2.18
N GLN A 25 -12.65 -28.47 1.57
CA GLN A 25 -13.74 -29.40 1.28
C GLN A 25 -13.27 -30.49 0.31
N ILE A 26 -13.64 -31.73 0.62
CA ILE A 26 -13.32 -32.90 -0.18
C ILE A 26 -14.37 -33.04 -1.28
N THR A 27 -13.96 -33.31 -2.52
CA THR A 27 -14.87 -33.44 -3.67
C THR A 27 -14.45 -34.59 -4.59
N SER A 28 -15.40 -35.05 -5.42
CA SER A 28 -15.15 -36.01 -6.49
C SER A 28 -15.45 -35.38 -7.86
N ILE A 29 -14.54 -35.57 -8.81
CA ILE A 29 -14.62 -35.04 -10.17
C ILE A 29 -14.06 -36.04 -11.19
N HIS A 30 -14.86 -36.33 -12.21
CA HIS A 30 -14.47 -37.13 -13.36
C HIS A 30 -14.87 -36.37 -14.62
N GLN A 31 -13.90 -35.76 -15.28
CA GLN A 31 -14.13 -34.98 -16.49
C GLN A 31 -13.03 -35.29 -17.50
N GLN A 32 -13.43 -35.45 -18.75
CA GLN A 32 -12.53 -35.65 -19.87
C GLN A 32 -12.67 -34.48 -20.84
N ASN A 33 -11.57 -34.13 -21.50
CA ASN A 33 -11.53 -33.07 -22.50
C ASN A 33 -12.05 -31.71 -22.01
N ILE A 34 -11.65 -31.29 -20.81
CA ILE A 34 -12.02 -30.00 -20.21
C ILE A 34 -10.84 -29.03 -20.23
N SER A 35 -11.10 -27.72 -20.40
CA SER A 35 -10.08 -26.69 -20.24
C SER A 35 -9.71 -26.50 -18.77
N LEU A 36 -8.50 -26.00 -18.51
CA LEU A 36 -8.08 -25.65 -17.14
C LEU A 36 -9.04 -24.64 -16.48
N GLU A 37 -9.51 -23.66 -17.24
CA GLU A 37 -10.48 -22.66 -16.76
C GLU A 37 -11.79 -23.32 -16.31
N ALA A 38 -12.39 -24.16 -17.17
CA ALA A 38 -13.65 -24.81 -16.85
C ALA A 38 -13.51 -25.82 -15.71
N LEU A 39 -12.33 -26.43 -15.54
CA LEU A 39 -12.03 -27.25 -14.36
C LEU A 39 -12.05 -26.41 -13.08
N PHE A 40 -11.35 -25.27 -13.06
CA PHE A 40 -11.31 -24.40 -11.88
C PHE A 40 -12.69 -23.86 -11.53
N ASP A 41 -13.49 -23.45 -12.51
CA ASP A 41 -14.88 -23.05 -12.30
C ASP A 41 -15.72 -24.21 -11.72
N THR A 42 -15.50 -25.44 -12.21
CA THR A 42 -16.19 -26.61 -11.66
C THR A 42 -15.80 -26.86 -10.19
N LEU A 43 -14.52 -26.71 -9.85
CA LEU A 43 -14.04 -26.87 -8.47
C LEU A 43 -14.60 -25.78 -7.56
N THR A 44 -14.59 -24.51 -7.98
CA THR A 44 -15.19 -23.40 -7.22
C THR A 44 -16.70 -23.50 -7.07
N ASN A 45 -17.41 -24.14 -8.01
CA ASN A 45 -18.84 -24.38 -7.84
C ASN A 45 -19.15 -25.58 -6.93
N LYS A 46 -18.30 -26.61 -6.94
CA LYS A 46 -18.47 -27.83 -6.13
C LYS A 46 -17.91 -27.70 -4.71
N THR A 47 -17.03 -26.75 -4.50
CA THR A 47 -16.37 -26.50 -3.21
C THR A 47 -16.54 -25.04 -2.88
N ASP A 48 -16.71 -24.68 -1.61
CA ASP A 48 -16.75 -23.27 -1.16
C ASP A 48 -15.34 -22.63 -1.19
N ILE A 49 -14.54 -22.97 -2.21
CA ILE A 49 -13.15 -22.57 -2.40
C ILE A 49 -13.02 -21.78 -3.70
N ASP A 50 -12.65 -20.52 -3.57
CA ASP A 50 -12.36 -19.68 -4.73
C ASP A 50 -11.03 -20.06 -5.36
N ILE A 51 -10.93 -20.05 -6.70
CA ILE A 51 -9.67 -20.26 -7.41
C ILE A 51 -9.31 -18.98 -8.19
N ALA A 52 -8.10 -18.49 -7.93
CA ALA A 52 -7.49 -17.28 -8.48
C ALA A 52 -6.23 -17.68 -9.25
N TYR A 53 -6.01 -17.14 -10.46
CA TYR A 53 -4.80 -17.46 -11.20
C TYR A 53 -4.37 -16.42 -12.24
N ASP A 54 -3.05 -16.28 -12.39
CA ASP A 54 -2.42 -15.53 -13.48
C ASP A 54 -2.66 -16.27 -14.81
N VAL A 55 -3.43 -15.66 -15.70
CA VAL A 55 -3.79 -16.27 -16.99
C VAL A 55 -2.55 -16.47 -17.89
N SER A 56 -1.46 -15.75 -17.65
CA SER A 56 -0.17 -15.92 -18.35
C SER A 56 0.76 -16.93 -17.70
N ALA A 57 0.39 -17.45 -16.53
CA ALA A 57 1.11 -18.48 -15.80
C ALA A 57 0.67 -19.90 -16.16
N ILE A 58 -0.58 -20.04 -16.62
CA ILE A 58 -1.13 -21.33 -17.02
C ILE A 58 -1.32 -21.42 -18.54
N PRO A 59 -1.17 -22.61 -19.13
CA PRO A 59 -1.37 -22.80 -20.57
C PRO A 59 -2.86 -22.81 -20.92
N GLN A 60 -3.39 -21.65 -21.35
CA GLN A 60 -4.82 -21.38 -21.56
C GLN A 60 -5.55 -22.39 -22.47
N ASP A 61 -4.89 -22.87 -23.52
CA ASP A 61 -5.48 -23.80 -24.49
C ASP A 61 -5.34 -25.28 -24.09
N SER A 62 -4.87 -25.55 -22.86
CA SER A 62 -4.69 -26.92 -22.40
C SER A 62 -6.03 -27.59 -22.13
N ILE A 63 -6.27 -28.65 -22.90
CA ILE A 63 -7.35 -29.60 -22.67
C ILE A 63 -6.79 -30.76 -21.84
N ILE A 64 -7.43 -31.05 -20.72
CA ILE A 64 -7.00 -32.06 -19.77
C ILE A 64 -8.13 -33.05 -19.46
N SER A 65 -7.75 -34.17 -18.89
CA SER A 65 -8.66 -35.14 -18.28
C SER A 65 -8.30 -35.28 -16.81
N VAL A 66 -9.28 -35.12 -15.94
CA VAL A 66 -9.12 -35.21 -14.48
C VAL A 66 -10.06 -36.27 -13.93
N SER A 67 -9.51 -37.14 -13.09
CA SER A 67 -10.27 -38.13 -12.33
C SER A 67 -9.74 -38.10 -10.91
N ALA A 68 -10.54 -37.61 -9.97
CA ALA A 68 -10.19 -37.52 -8.56
C ALA A 68 -11.41 -37.90 -7.72
N ASP A 69 -11.21 -38.88 -6.85
CA ASP A 69 -12.21 -39.35 -5.91
C ASP A 69 -11.86 -38.91 -4.50
N ASN A 70 -12.79 -38.22 -3.83
CA ASN A 70 -12.67 -37.84 -2.44
C ASN A 70 -11.33 -37.12 -2.14
N GLN A 71 -10.96 -36.14 -2.98
CA GLN A 71 -9.73 -35.34 -2.84
C GLN A 71 -10.03 -33.88 -2.49
N HIS A 72 -9.07 -33.21 -1.83
CA HIS A 72 -9.18 -31.77 -1.59
C HIS A 72 -8.97 -30.98 -2.89
N ALA A 73 -9.75 -29.91 -3.11
CA ALA A 73 -9.61 -29.07 -4.31
C ALA A 73 -8.16 -28.60 -4.56
N LEU A 74 -7.44 -28.22 -3.49
CA LEU A 74 -6.02 -27.83 -3.58
C LEU A 74 -5.15 -28.95 -4.17
N GLN A 75 -5.35 -30.20 -3.73
CA GLN A 75 -4.60 -31.35 -4.23
C GLN A 75 -4.93 -31.62 -5.70
N ILE A 76 -6.19 -31.51 -6.09
CA ILE A 76 -6.63 -31.66 -7.49
C ILE A 76 -5.92 -30.61 -8.37
N VAL A 77 -5.92 -29.34 -7.94
CA VAL A 77 -5.24 -28.25 -8.65
C VAL A 77 -3.73 -28.49 -8.73
N GLN A 78 -3.09 -28.88 -7.63
CA GLN A 78 -1.65 -29.19 -7.59
C GLN A 78 -1.29 -30.36 -8.52
N ASN A 79 -2.11 -31.40 -8.56
CA ASN A 79 -1.88 -32.55 -9.44
C ASN A 79 -2.00 -32.16 -10.92
N VAL A 80 -3.05 -31.41 -11.27
CA VAL A 80 -3.30 -30.96 -12.64
C VAL A 80 -2.21 -30.01 -13.14
N LEU A 81 -1.70 -29.13 -12.26
CA LEU A 81 -0.66 -28.17 -12.60
C LEU A 81 0.76 -28.66 -12.27
N SER A 82 0.94 -29.93 -11.91
CA SER A 82 2.23 -30.49 -11.47
C SER A 82 3.38 -30.34 -12.47
N LYS A 83 3.07 -30.16 -13.76
CA LYS A 83 4.04 -29.96 -14.85
C LYS A 83 4.13 -28.51 -15.34
N VAL A 84 3.35 -27.61 -14.75
CA VAL A 84 3.34 -26.18 -15.09
C VAL A 84 4.16 -25.45 -14.04
N ALA A 85 5.06 -24.56 -14.47
CA ALA A 85 5.84 -23.73 -13.56
C ALA A 85 4.94 -22.64 -12.98
N VAL A 86 4.24 -22.97 -11.90
CA VAL A 86 3.38 -22.07 -11.13
C VAL A 86 3.62 -22.19 -9.63
N ASP A 87 3.46 -21.09 -8.90
CA ASP A 87 3.35 -21.12 -7.44
C ASP A 87 1.87 -21.26 -7.08
N ILE A 88 1.55 -22.25 -6.25
CA ILE A 88 0.18 -22.54 -5.81
C ILE A 88 0.13 -22.37 -4.29
N THR A 89 -0.58 -21.36 -3.84
CA THR A 89 -0.79 -21.10 -2.41
C THR A 89 -2.26 -21.30 -2.05
N TYR A 90 -2.53 -21.81 -0.86
CA TYR A 90 -3.87 -21.90 -0.30
C TYR A 90 -3.95 -21.00 0.92
N THR A 91 -4.78 -19.97 0.83
CA THR A 91 -4.98 -19.03 1.91
C THR A 91 -6.42 -18.57 1.91
N ASN A 92 -7.00 -18.42 3.11
CA ASN A 92 -8.31 -17.81 3.28
C ASN A 92 -9.52 -18.49 2.63
N GLY A 93 -9.45 -19.77 2.29
CA GLY A 93 -10.50 -20.44 1.50
C GLY A 93 -10.35 -20.20 0.00
N GLN A 94 -9.20 -19.71 -0.44
CA GLN A 94 -8.88 -19.45 -1.84
C GLN A 94 -7.59 -20.18 -2.23
N ILE A 95 -7.57 -20.74 -3.44
CA ILE A 95 -6.36 -21.25 -4.09
C ILE A 95 -5.86 -20.16 -5.04
N ILE A 96 -4.63 -19.69 -4.87
CA ILE A 96 -3.98 -18.68 -5.71
C ILE A 96 -2.87 -19.34 -6.50
N ILE A 97 -2.96 -19.30 -7.83
CA ILE A 97 -1.99 -19.85 -8.76
C ILE A 97 -1.30 -18.67 -9.46
N SER A 98 -0.12 -18.29 -8.99
CA SER A 98 0.69 -17.26 -9.63
C SER A 98 1.70 -17.89 -10.58
N ARG A 99 2.22 -17.09 -11.53
CA ARG A 99 3.42 -17.47 -12.28
C ARG A 99 4.47 -17.91 -11.28
N TYR A 100 5.11 -19.05 -11.55
CA TYR A 100 6.37 -19.37 -10.89
C TYR A 100 7.35 -18.34 -11.42
N ILE A 101 7.44 -17.23 -10.69
CA ILE A 101 8.58 -16.36 -10.83
C ILE A 101 9.68 -17.27 -10.32
N VAL A 102 10.61 -17.62 -11.21
CA VAL A 102 11.95 -17.92 -10.75
C VAL A 102 12.34 -16.64 -10.03
N GLN A 103 12.01 -16.53 -8.73
CA GLN A 103 12.85 -15.82 -7.81
C GLN A 103 14.19 -16.42 -8.16
N LYS A 104 15.05 -15.61 -8.76
CA LYS A 104 16.40 -16.04 -9.03
C LYS A 104 16.93 -16.42 -7.65
N LYS A 105 16.78 -17.70 -7.30
CA LYS A 105 17.31 -18.35 -6.12
C LYS A 105 18.75 -18.71 -6.44
N GLU A 106 19.44 -17.81 -7.14
CA GLU A 106 20.77 -17.50 -6.68
C GLU A 106 20.55 -16.83 -5.34
N ALA A 107 21.24 -17.28 -4.31
CA ALA A 107 21.48 -16.44 -3.15
C ALA A 107 22.29 -15.22 -3.64
N SER A 108 21.66 -14.30 -4.38
CA SER A 108 22.16 -12.97 -4.55
C SER A 108 22.12 -12.39 -3.15
N LYS A 109 23.29 -12.24 -2.55
CA LYS A 109 23.48 -11.42 -1.36
C LYS A 109 22.66 -10.13 -1.57
N THR A 110 21.73 -9.88 -0.67
CA THR A 110 20.98 -8.64 -0.62
C THR A 110 21.65 -7.82 0.47
N LEU A 111 22.12 -6.63 0.11
CA LEU A 111 22.72 -5.71 1.05
C LEU A 111 21.61 -4.96 1.79
N LEU A 112 21.84 -4.75 3.08
CA LEU A 112 20.94 -4.01 3.94
C LEU A 112 21.51 -2.63 4.21
N ILE A 113 20.86 -1.61 3.65
CA ILE A 113 21.21 -0.21 3.88
C ILE A 113 20.19 0.36 4.87
N LYS A 114 20.68 0.81 6.02
CA LYS A 114 19.88 1.40 7.09
C LYS A 114 20.41 2.79 7.40
N GLY A 115 19.59 3.60 8.05
CA GLY A 115 20.09 4.87 8.51
C GLY A 115 19.03 5.76 9.11
N ARG A 116 19.45 7.00 9.37
CA ARG A 116 18.60 8.08 9.85
C ARG A 116 18.89 9.35 9.07
N VAL A 117 17.83 10.10 8.76
CA VAL A 117 17.91 11.40 8.10
C VAL A 117 17.42 12.49 9.05
N CYS A 118 18.21 13.55 9.17
CA CYS A 118 17.96 14.69 10.05
C CYS A 118 18.08 16.02 9.30
N ASP A 119 17.47 17.04 9.89
CA ASP A 119 17.67 18.43 9.50
C ASP A 119 19.07 18.88 9.94
N ALA A 120 19.86 19.42 9.02
CA ALA A 120 21.25 19.80 9.29
C ALA A 120 21.40 21.02 10.22
N GLU A 121 20.37 21.86 10.39
CA GLU A 121 20.42 23.07 11.19
C GLU A 121 19.88 22.86 12.62
N GLY A 122 18.75 22.17 12.74
CA GLY A 122 18.05 21.90 13.99
C GLY A 122 18.24 20.49 14.55
N GLY A 123 18.83 19.57 13.78
CA GLY A 123 19.07 18.18 14.19
C GLY A 123 17.80 17.32 14.35
N SER A 124 16.63 17.88 14.06
CA SER A 124 15.36 17.15 14.17
C SER A 124 15.27 16.04 13.13
N PRO A 125 14.68 14.88 13.46
CA PRO A 125 14.44 13.82 12.48
C PRO A 125 13.55 14.33 11.35
N LEU A 126 13.88 13.94 10.12
CA LEU A 126 13.08 14.26 8.94
C LEU A 126 12.23 13.05 8.54
N PRO A 127 10.91 13.07 8.81
CA PRO A 127 10.03 12.03 8.34
C PRO A 127 9.74 12.19 6.85
N LEU A 128 9.37 11.09 6.20
CA LEU A 128 8.88 11.06 4.83
C LEU A 128 9.90 11.46 3.75
N VAL A 129 11.20 11.53 4.08
CA VAL A 129 12.30 11.71 3.12
C VAL A 129 12.30 10.56 2.13
N ASN A 130 12.40 10.86 0.84
CA ASN A 130 12.50 9.86 -0.21
C ASN A 130 13.93 9.29 -0.25
N VAL A 131 14.06 7.96 -0.18
CA VAL A 131 15.33 7.23 -0.22
C VAL A 131 15.27 6.26 -1.38
N ALA A 132 15.72 6.67 -2.56
CA ALA A 132 15.52 5.91 -3.79
C ALA A 132 16.75 5.92 -4.69
N PHE A 133 16.89 4.86 -5.49
CA PHE A 133 17.89 4.85 -6.55
C PHE A 133 17.50 5.83 -7.66
N ILE A 134 18.46 6.62 -8.11
CA ILE A 134 18.23 7.61 -9.17
C ILE A 134 17.83 6.91 -10.46
N ASN A 135 16.70 7.34 -11.06
CA ASN A 135 16.14 6.77 -12.29
C ASN A 135 15.86 5.26 -12.24
N LYS A 136 15.60 4.70 -11.06
CA LYS A 136 15.28 3.28 -10.90
C LYS A 136 14.00 3.09 -10.09
N PRO A 137 13.30 1.98 -10.31
CA PRO A 137 12.01 1.72 -9.66
C PRO A 137 12.11 1.42 -8.16
N MET A 138 13.30 1.42 -7.56
CA MET A 138 13.55 0.89 -6.22
C MET A 138 13.82 2.00 -5.19
N GLY A 139 13.11 1.96 -4.07
CA GLY A 139 13.30 2.90 -2.97
C GLY A 139 12.48 2.59 -1.73
N SER A 140 12.64 3.44 -0.72
CA SER A 140 11.91 3.48 0.53
C SER A 140 11.78 4.94 1.00
N ILE A 141 11.28 5.14 2.21
CA ILE A 141 11.16 6.45 2.86
C ILE A 141 11.58 6.37 4.32
N THR A 142 11.84 7.54 4.92
CA THR A 142 12.02 7.62 6.37
C THR A 142 10.69 7.60 7.13
N ASN A 143 10.71 6.98 8.31
CA ASN A 143 9.58 6.96 9.25
C ASN A 143 9.51 8.26 10.09
N SER A 144 8.61 8.32 11.08
CA SER A 144 8.42 9.47 11.99
C SER A 144 9.69 9.90 12.75
N GLU A 145 10.64 8.98 12.94
CA GLU A 145 11.91 9.17 13.65
C GLU A 145 13.09 9.47 12.70
N GLY A 146 12.80 9.64 11.40
CA GLY A 146 13.81 9.85 10.36
C GLY A 146 14.53 8.58 9.95
N GLN A 147 14.15 7.41 10.44
CA GLN A 147 14.85 6.14 10.16
C GLN A 147 14.35 5.50 8.87
N PHE A 148 15.25 4.85 8.12
CA PHE A 148 14.91 4.08 6.93
C PHE A 148 15.60 2.71 6.89
N GLU A 149 15.08 1.86 6.01
CA GLU A 149 15.68 0.58 5.63
C GLU A 149 15.46 0.38 4.12
N LEU A 150 16.51 -0.05 3.42
CA LEU A 150 16.48 -0.41 2.02
C LEU A 150 17.25 -1.70 1.78
N LYS A 151 16.59 -2.67 1.15
CA LYS A 151 17.15 -3.93 0.69
C LYS A 151 17.62 -3.77 -0.74
N VAL A 152 18.90 -3.99 -0.96
CA VAL A 152 19.59 -3.66 -2.22
C VAL A 152 20.16 -4.94 -2.83
N PRO A 153 19.68 -5.38 -4.00
CA PRO A 153 20.27 -6.51 -4.70
C PRO A 153 21.68 -6.16 -5.24
N ASN A 154 22.55 -7.16 -5.38
CA ASN A 154 23.95 -6.97 -5.80
C ASN A 154 24.14 -6.20 -7.13
N ASN A 155 23.19 -6.27 -8.06
CA ASN A 155 23.27 -5.53 -9.33
C ASN A 155 23.08 -4.00 -9.18
N TYR A 156 22.85 -3.51 -7.96
CA TYR A 156 22.81 -2.09 -7.62
C TYR A 156 24.09 -1.62 -6.89
N ILE A 157 25.09 -2.48 -6.69
CA ILE A 157 26.39 -2.07 -6.15
C ILE A 157 27.03 -1.05 -7.10
N GLY A 158 27.59 0.03 -6.55
CA GLY A 158 28.17 1.14 -7.31
C GLY A 158 27.15 2.18 -7.81
N GLU A 159 25.85 1.90 -7.71
CA GLU A 159 24.79 2.85 -8.03
C GLU A 159 24.64 3.91 -6.94
N LYS A 160 23.93 5.00 -7.28
CA LYS A 160 23.64 6.08 -6.32
C LYS A 160 22.22 5.96 -5.76
N ILE A 161 22.11 6.07 -4.44
CA ILE A 161 20.86 6.35 -3.73
C ILE A 161 20.79 7.85 -3.47
N GLY A 162 19.66 8.47 -3.84
CA GLY A 162 19.32 9.83 -3.49
C GLY A 162 18.45 9.92 -2.25
N PHE A 163 18.70 10.96 -1.47
CA PHE A 163 17.93 11.41 -0.32
C PHE A 163 17.31 12.75 -0.68
N SER A 164 15.99 12.81 -0.79
CA SER A 164 15.31 14.05 -1.18
C SER A 164 14.08 14.34 -0.34
N PHE A 165 13.93 15.62 -0.02
CA PHE A 165 12.85 16.14 0.78
C PHE A 165 12.50 17.54 0.29
N LEU A 166 11.21 17.86 0.22
CA LEU A 166 10.73 19.14 -0.29
C LEU A 166 11.21 20.27 0.63
N GLY A 167 11.81 21.30 0.05
CA GLY A 167 12.39 22.43 0.78
C GLY A 167 13.81 22.18 1.28
N TYR A 168 14.46 21.09 0.85
CA TYR A 168 15.83 20.72 1.25
C TYR A 168 16.68 20.39 0.03
N HIS A 169 17.98 20.61 0.16
CA HIS A 169 18.96 20.16 -0.81
C HIS A 169 19.05 18.64 -0.83
N SER A 170 19.11 18.06 -2.03
CA SER A 170 19.22 16.61 -2.15
C SER A 170 20.66 16.15 -1.92
N THR A 171 20.81 14.96 -1.35
CA THR A 171 22.12 14.32 -1.11
C THR A 171 22.13 12.96 -1.79
N GLN A 172 23.29 12.55 -2.33
CA GLN A 172 23.43 11.24 -2.98
C GLN A 172 24.62 10.47 -2.39
N ILE A 173 24.47 9.15 -2.26
CA ILE A 173 25.51 8.25 -1.78
C ILE A 173 25.64 7.07 -2.73
N THR A 174 26.89 6.70 -3.04
CA THR A 174 27.21 5.50 -3.81
C THR A 174 27.19 4.26 -2.92
N ILE A 175 26.58 3.18 -3.41
CA ILE A 175 26.42 1.94 -2.66
C ILE A 175 27.68 1.08 -2.73
N ALA A 176 28.24 0.80 -1.56
CA ALA A 176 29.34 -0.14 -1.37
C ALA A 176 28.84 -1.59 -1.35
N ASP A 177 29.74 -2.57 -1.56
CA ASP A 177 29.46 -4.01 -1.42
C ASP A 177 29.45 -4.45 0.05
N ALA A 178 28.66 -3.78 0.88
CA ALA A 178 28.50 -4.11 2.29
C ALA A 178 27.20 -3.55 2.85
N ASP A 179 26.67 -4.23 3.87
CA ASP A 179 25.63 -3.66 4.73
C ASP A 179 26.16 -2.35 5.33
N THR A 180 25.35 -1.30 5.28
CA THR A 180 25.79 0.04 5.61
C THR A 180 24.77 0.71 6.52
N LEU A 181 25.27 1.38 7.57
CA LEU A 181 24.49 2.30 8.40
C LEU A 181 24.86 3.74 8.02
N LEU A 182 23.87 4.54 7.68
CA LEU A 182 24.03 5.90 7.19
C LEU A 182 23.41 6.92 8.15
N GLU A 183 24.12 8.01 8.38
CA GLU A 183 23.58 9.23 8.99
C GLU A 183 23.62 10.33 7.94
N ILE A 184 22.46 10.90 7.63
CA ILE A 184 22.29 11.85 6.55
C ILE A 184 21.69 13.14 7.12
N ASP A 185 22.41 14.24 6.95
CA ASP A 185 21.89 15.56 7.27
C ASP A 185 21.50 16.27 5.97
N LEU A 186 20.22 16.61 5.84
CA LEU A 186 19.73 17.42 4.73
C LEU A 186 19.72 18.89 5.14
N LYS A 187 20.28 19.74 4.29
CA LYS A 187 20.29 21.19 4.51
C LYS A 187 19.00 21.81 3.99
N PRO A 188 18.29 22.62 4.79
CA PRO A 188 17.17 23.40 4.30
C PRO A 188 17.59 24.29 3.13
N THR A 189 16.75 24.33 2.10
CA THR A 189 16.94 25.25 0.99
C THR A 189 16.39 26.61 1.38
N THR A 190 17.26 27.62 1.45
CA THR A 190 16.80 29.00 1.61
C THR A 190 16.41 29.58 0.26
N ILE A 191 15.15 29.41 -0.14
CA ILE A 191 14.64 30.13 -1.30
C ILE A 191 14.42 31.58 -0.90
N LYS A 192 15.46 32.41 -1.05
CA LYS A 192 15.24 33.85 -1.11
C LYS A 192 14.48 34.11 -2.41
N LEU A 193 13.21 34.51 -2.30
CA LEU A 193 12.48 35.10 -3.41
C LEU A 193 13.24 36.36 -3.82
N ASN A 194 14.22 36.22 -4.71
CA ASN A 194 14.73 37.37 -5.45
C ASN A 194 13.51 37.87 -6.23
N GLU A 195 13.00 39.02 -5.85
CA GLU A 195 11.73 39.61 -6.29
C GLU A 195 11.67 39.92 -7.80
N VAL A 196 12.68 39.49 -8.59
CA VAL A 196 12.94 39.98 -9.94
C VAL A 196 13.29 38.89 -10.99
N GLU A 197 13.34 37.59 -10.69
CA GLU A 197 13.66 36.59 -11.75
C GLU A 197 12.82 35.29 -11.80
N ILE A 198 11.76 35.19 -11.00
CA ILE A 198 10.69 34.22 -11.30
C ILE A 198 9.62 35.02 -12.03
N SER A 199 9.52 34.87 -13.35
CA SER A 199 8.42 35.46 -14.11
C SER A 199 7.12 35.05 -13.42
N TYR A 200 6.41 35.98 -12.80
CA TYR A 200 5.12 35.71 -12.17
C TYR A 200 4.22 35.01 -13.20
N LYS A 201 4.06 33.69 -13.08
CA LYS A 201 3.15 32.91 -13.91
C LYS A 201 1.79 32.91 -13.23
N LYS A 202 0.74 33.23 -13.98
CA LYS A 202 -0.61 33.16 -13.42
C LYS A 202 -0.88 31.69 -13.06
N PRO A 203 -1.53 31.42 -11.91
CA PRO A 203 -1.80 30.06 -11.49
C PRO A 203 -2.61 29.27 -12.53
N ASP A 204 -3.56 29.92 -13.22
CA ASP A 204 -4.31 29.32 -14.32
C ASP A 204 -3.40 28.90 -15.49
N ASP A 205 -2.36 29.68 -15.82
CA ASP A 205 -1.38 29.32 -16.86
C ASP A 205 -0.59 28.07 -16.44
N ILE A 206 -0.18 27.97 -15.17
CA ILE A 206 0.52 26.79 -14.64
C ILE A 206 -0.37 25.54 -14.75
N ILE A 207 -1.64 25.66 -14.37
CA ILE A 207 -2.61 24.55 -14.46
C ILE A 207 -2.89 24.20 -15.92
N GLN A 208 -2.95 25.18 -16.83
CA GLN A 208 -3.09 24.93 -18.26
C GLN A 208 -1.88 24.17 -18.82
N GLN A 209 -0.66 24.55 -18.45
CA GLN A 209 0.55 23.85 -18.86
C GLN A 209 0.63 22.43 -18.29
N LEU A 210 0.26 22.25 -17.01
CA LEU A 210 0.17 20.93 -16.39
C LEU A 210 -0.76 20.00 -17.18
N ARG A 211 -1.95 20.49 -17.57
CA ARG A 211 -2.88 19.74 -18.44
C ARG A 211 -2.27 19.44 -19.81
N TYR A 212 -1.70 20.45 -20.45
CA TYR A 212 -1.13 20.35 -21.80
C TYR A 212 -0.01 19.31 -21.87
N HIS A 213 0.89 19.29 -20.87
CA HIS A 213 2.02 18.37 -20.80
C HIS A 213 1.67 17.01 -20.19
N HIS A 214 0.43 16.76 -19.77
CA HIS A 214 0.02 15.50 -19.10
C HIS A 214 0.40 14.25 -19.92
N HIS A 215 0.18 14.28 -21.23
CA HIS A 215 0.53 13.17 -22.13
C HIS A 215 2.04 12.90 -22.23
N GLN A 216 2.85 13.93 -22.05
CA GLN A 216 4.30 13.84 -22.09
C GLN A 216 4.87 13.41 -20.75
N ASN A 217 4.24 13.80 -19.64
CA ASN A 217 4.77 13.56 -18.30
C ASN A 217 4.41 12.19 -17.72
N TYR A 218 3.38 11.50 -18.21
CA TYR A 218 2.89 10.26 -17.61
C TYR A 218 2.84 9.08 -18.57
N PHE A 219 2.86 7.86 -18.02
CA PHE A 219 2.84 6.63 -18.79
C PHE A 219 1.53 6.44 -19.56
N ASN A 220 1.65 6.19 -20.86
CA ASN A 220 0.54 5.92 -21.76
C ASN A 220 0.18 4.43 -21.87
N GLN A 221 0.89 3.56 -21.15
CA GLN A 221 0.74 2.10 -21.16
C GLN A 221 0.47 1.57 -19.75
N GLN A 222 -0.03 0.34 -19.67
CA GLN A 222 -0.25 -0.35 -18.39
C GLN A 222 1.10 -0.68 -17.73
N ASN A 223 1.16 -0.52 -16.41
CA ASN A 223 2.26 -0.96 -15.57
C ASN A 223 1.72 -1.65 -14.31
N ILE A 224 2.58 -2.44 -13.66
CA ILE A 224 2.29 -3.06 -12.37
C ILE A 224 3.14 -2.36 -11.33
N LEU A 225 2.52 -1.84 -10.29
CA LEU A 225 3.20 -1.31 -9.12
C LEU A 225 3.18 -2.37 -8.04
N GLU A 226 4.36 -2.78 -7.58
CA GLU A 226 4.49 -3.49 -6.32
C GLU A 226 4.49 -2.45 -5.21
N SER A 227 3.67 -2.65 -4.18
CA SER A 227 3.49 -1.64 -3.14
C SER A 227 3.38 -2.23 -1.76
N PHE A 228 4.06 -1.59 -0.81
CA PHE A 228 3.81 -1.76 0.60
C PHE A 228 2.61 -0.91 1.01
N PHE A 229 1.67 -1.50 1.72
CA PHE A 229 0.48 -0.83 2.23
C PHE A 229 0.36 -1.07 3.74
N ARG A 230 0.26 0.00 4.53
CA ARG A 230 0.00 -0.04 5.97
C ARG A 230 -1.26 0.74 6.28
N GLU A 231 -2.12 0.17 7.10
CA GLU A 231 -3.25 0.86 7.73
C GLU A 231 -3.12 0.69 9.25
N SER A 232 -3.14 1.80 9.96
CA SER A 232 -3.12 1.81 11.42
C SER A 232 -4.27 2.64 11.96
N ILE A 233 -4.87 2.16 13.04
CA ILE A 233 -5.92 2.85 13.76
C ILE A 233 -5.42 3.05 15.18
N LYS A 234 -5.48 4.30 15.64
CA LYS A 234 -5.19 4.71 17.01
C LYS A 234 -6.47 5.22 17.67
N GLN A 235 -6.65 4.89 18.94
CA GLN A 235 -7.63 5.52 19.83
C GLN A 235 -6.86 6.32 20.87
N ASP A 236 -7.07 7.62 20.95
CA ASP A 236 -6.40 8.52 21.90
C ASP A 236 -4.86 8.29 21.90
N ASP A 237 -4.28 8.28 20.70
CA ASP A 237 -2.87 8.02 20.37
C ASP A 237 -2.32 6.61 20.65
N GLN A 238 -3.14 5.69 21.15
CA GLN A 238 -2.78 4.28 21.34
C GLN A 238 -3.19 3.42 20.15
N TYR A 239 -2.29 2.61 19.61
CA TYR A 239 -2.62 1.67 18.54
C TYR A 239 -3.68 0.67 19.01
N VAL A 240 -4.77 0.55 18.25
CA VAL A 240 -5.82 -0.46 18.47
C VAL A 240 -5.83 -1.51 17.37
N GLN A 241 -5.41 -1.13 16.16
CA GLN A 241 -5.30 -2.03 15.03
C GLN A 241 -4.16 -1.59 14.12
N VAL A 242 -3.37 -2.57 13.64
CA VAL A 242 -2.43 -2.34 12.55
C VAL A 242 -2.50 -3.49 11.54
N SER A 243 -2.53 -3.16 10.26
CA SER A 243 -2.48 -4.10 9.15
C SER A 243 -1.43 -3.64 8.15
N GLU A 244 -0.57 -4.55 7.73
CA GLU A 244 0.47 -4.33 6.73
C GLU A 244 0.34 -5.38 5.64
N ALA A 245 0.58 -4.99 4.40
CA ALA A 245 0.50 -5.86 3.25
C ALA A 245 1.46 -5.46 2.14
N ILE A 246 1.90 -6.46 1.39
CA ILE A 246 2.37 -6.27 0.03
C ILE A 246 1.18 -6.48 -0.91
N ILE A 247 0.98 -5.51 -1.78
CA ILE A 247 -0.06 -5.52 -2.80
C ILE A 247 0.57 -5.26 -4.16
N GLU A 248 -0.14 -5.65 -5.20
CA GLU A 248 0.14 -5.21 -6.55
C GLU A 248 -1.00 -4.35 -7.07
N ILE A 249 -0.65 -3.28 -7.77
CA ILE A 249 -1.59 -2.38 -8.41
C ILE A 249 -1.32 -2.41 -9.91
N VAL A 250 -2.25 -3.00 -10.66
CA VAL A 250 -2.23 -2.90 -12.11
C VAL A 250 -2.80 -1.54 -12.48
N LYS A 251 -1.88 -0.62 -12.77
CA LYS A 251 -2.15 0.75 -13.20
C LYS A 251 -2.35 0.79 -14.70
N PRO A 252 -3.56 1.12 -15.19
CA PRO A 252 -3.77 1.42 -16.60
C PRO A 252 -3.08 2.72 -16.96
N SER A 253 -2.98 2.98 -18.26
CA SER A 253 -2.52 4.26 -18.81
C SER A 253 -3.10 5.48 -18.07
N TYR A 254 -2.25 6.46 -17.81
CA TYR A 254 -2.61 7.76 -17.23
C TYR A 254 -3.38 8.64 -18.22
N ILE A 255 -3.48 8.20 -19.47
CA ILE A 255 -4.09 8.93 -20.58
C ILE A 255 -5.52 8.48 -20.84
N THR A 256 -5.84 7.22 -20.54
CA THR A 256 -7.18 6.65 -20.69
C THR A 256 -7.80 6.39 -19.31
N PRO A 257 -8.38 7.41 -18.65
CA PRO A 257 -8.83 7.30 -17.26
C PRO A 257 -10.02 6.34 -17.07
N SER A 258 -10.75 6.01 -18.15
CA SER A 258 -11.91 5.10 -18.15
C SER A 258 -11.58 3.68 -17.71
N ASN A 259 -10.33 3.24 -17.92
CA ASN A 259 -9.89 1.93 -17.44
C ASN A 259 -9.75 1.98 -15.93
N LEU A 260 -10.43 1.05 -15.25
CA LEU A 260 -10.32 0.90 -13.80
C LEU A 260 -9.01 0.19 -13.45
N GLU A 261 -8.36 0.70 -12.40
CA GLU A 261 -7.22 0.05 -11.78
C GLU A 261 -7.67 -1.24 -11.10
N ARG A 262 -6.73 -2.16 -10.93
CA ARG A 262 -6.96 -3.45 -10.29
C ARG A 262 -5.91 -3.64 -9.20
N VAL A 263 -6.33 -4.12 -8.04
CA VAL A 263 -5.42 -4.34 -6.89
C VAL A 263 -5.50 -5.79 -6.46
N ARG A 264 -4.34 -6.41 -6.24
CA ARG A 264 -4.19 -7.80 -5.79
C ARG A 264 -3.47 -7.83 -4.44
N PHE A 265 -3.95 -8.64 -3.51
CA PHE A 265 -3.23 -8.96 -2.27
C PHE A 265 -2.15 -10.01 -2.56
N ILE A 266 -0.95 -9.81 -2.02
CA ILE A 266 0.12 -10.81 -2.11
C ILE A 266 0.27 -11.51 -0.76
N LYS A 267 0.67 -10.75 0.27
CA LYS A 267 0.85 -11.24 1.63
C LYS A 267 0.80 -10.09 2.61
N GLY A 268 0.61 -10.39 3.89
CA GLY A 268 0.54 -9.37 4.91
C GLY A 268 0.52 -9.92 6.31
N ARG A 269 0.53 -9.00 7.27
CA ARG A 269 0.36 -9.28 8.68
C ARG A 269 -0.63 -8.31 9.28
N LYS A 270 -1.33 -8.76 10.30
CA LYS A 270 -2.16 -7.87 11.12
C LYS A 270 -1.92 -8.12 12.58
N LYS A 271 -2.11 -7.06 13.37
CA LYS A 271 -2.25 -7.13 14.80
C LYS A 271 -3.58 -6.47 15.17
N ASN A 272 -4.50 -7.32 15.63
CA ASN A 272 -5.73 -6.90 16.29
C ASN A 272 -5.56 -7.15 17.79
N ASP A 273 -6.40 -6.52 18.62
CA ASP A 273 -6.57 -6.84 20.05
C ASP A 273 -5.56 -6.19 21.02
N LEU A 274 -5.19 -4.92 20.80
CA LEU A 274 -4.36 -4.15 21.74
C LEU A 274 -5.18 -3.50 22.87
N GLN A 275 -6.48 -3.31 22.66
CA GLN A 275 -7.49 -3.01 23.68
C GLN A 275 -8.82 -3.65 23.23
N SER A 276 -9.59 -4.22 24.16
CA SER A 276 -10.84 -4.93 23.91
C SER A 276 -11.91 -4.01 23.31
N MET A 277 -11.87 -3.81 22.00
CA MET A 277 -12.98 -3.26 21.24
C MET A 277 -13.58 -4.38 20.40
N ASP A 278 -14.88 -4.61 20.58
CA ASP A 278 -15.71 -5.22 19.55
C ASP A 278 -15.76 -4.26 18.34
N PHE A 279 -14.71 -4.30 17.51
CA PHE A 279 -14.53 -3.55 16.26
C PHE A 279 -15.60 -3.86 15.19
N VAL A 280 -16.60 -4.68 15.54
CA VAL A 280 -17.70 -5.11 14.68
C VAL A 280 -18.60 -3.94 14.27
N ASP A 281 -18.65 -2.87 15.07
CA ASP A 281 -19.63 -1.79 14.93
C ASP A 281 -19.13 -0.52 14.25
N PHE A 282 -17.83 -0.35 13.98
CA PHE A 282 -17.27 0.81 13.27
C PHE A 282 -16.19 0.43 12.24
N LYS A 283 -16.42 0.76 10.96
CA LYS A 283 -15.50 0.51 9.83
C LYS A 283 -15.43 1.75 8.95
N LEU A 284 -14.23 2.18 8.58
CA LEU A 284 -14.00 3.28 7.64
C LEU A 284 -14.17 2.83 6.19
N GLU A 285 -14.61 3.73 5.33
CA GLU A 285 -14.44 3.59 3.88
C GLU A 285 -12.94 3.79 3.58
N GLY A 286 -12.33 2.81 2.94
CA GLY A 286 -10.88 2.76 2.80
C GLY A 286 -10.40 1.39 2.33
N GLY A 287 -9.08 1.20 2.40
CA GLY A 287 -8.42 -0.02 1.94
C GLY A 287 -7.69 0.12 0.60
N PRO A 288 -6.85 -0.86 0.24
CA PRO A 288 -5.89 -0.77 -0.87
C PRO A 288 -6.48 -0.28 -2.20
N PHE A 289 -7.65 -0.80 -2.58
CA PHE A 289 -8.32 -0.41 -3.83
C PHE A 289 -8.78 1.06 -3.85
N GLN A 290 -9.38 1.55 -2.76
CA GLN A 290 -9.85 2.94 -2.74
C GLN A 290 -8.66 3.90 -2.71
N PHE A 291 -7.62 3.55 -1.95
CA PHE A 291 -6.41 4.36 -1.87
C PHE A 291 -5.60 4.38 -3.16
N SER A 292 -5.55 3.28 -3.93
CA SER A 292 -4.89 3.32 -5.24
C SER A 292 -5.51 4.38 -6.17
N ARG A 293 -6.82 4.62 -6.03
CA ARG A 293 -7.60 5.57 -6.82
C ARG A 293 -7.49 7.03 -6.38
N VAL A 294 -6.77 7.29 -5.30
CA VAL A 294 -6.50 8.67 -4.84
C VAL A 294 -5.40 9.34 -5.69
N ASP A 295 -4.84 8.64 -6.69
CA ASP A 295 -3.83 9.13 -7.63
C ASP A 295 -4.30 10.32 -8.48
N ILE A 296 -3.99 11.53 -7.99
CA ILE A 296 -4.41 12.80 -8.59
C ILE A 296 -3.83 13.01 -9.99
N ALA A 297 -2.60 12.60 -10.26
CA ALA A 297 -2.02 12.63 -11.60
C ALA A 297 -2.91 11.88 -12.59
N ARG A 298 -3.35 10.68 -12.22
CA ARG A 298 -4.18 9.85 -13.09
C ARG A 298 -5.60 10.38 -13.25
N TYR A 299 -6.25 10.74 -12.14
CA TYR A 299 -7.66 11.11 -12.14
C TYR A 299 -7.91 12.60 -12.37
N GLN A 300 -6.90 13.45 -12.22
CA GLN A 300 -6.92 14.88 -12.49
C GLN A 300 -7.99 15.66 -11.72
N ASP A 301 -8.45 15.16 -10.57
CA ASP A 301 -9.66 15.64 -9.88
C ASP A 301 -9.67 17.13 -9.56
N PHE A 302 -8.49 17.74 -9.42
CA PHE A 302 -8.33 19.15 -9.08
C PHE A 302 -7.98 20.05 -10.25
N TYR A 303 -7.80 19.50 -11.46
CA TYR A 303 -7.37 20.24 -12.65
C TYR A 303 -7.90 19.70 -13.98
N LYS A 304 -8.99 18.90 -13.98
CA LYS A 304 -9.68 18.46 -15.20
C LYS A 304 -9.99 19.60 -16.17
N GLU A 305 -10.03 19.27 -17.46
CA GLU A 305 -10.43 20.20 -18.52
C GLU A 305 -11.94 20.45 -18.50
N ASN A 306 -12.34 21.71 -18.73
CA ASN A 306 -13.72 22.25 -18.75
C ASN A 306 -14.47 22.22 -17.40
N ASN A 307 -14.97 23.39 -16.98
CA ASN A 307 -15.81 23.59 -15.81
C ASN A 307 -15.13 23.23 -14.47
N SER A 308 -13.92 23.76 -14.25
CA SER A 308 -13.19 23.56 -13.00
C SER A 308 -14.07 23.96 -11.82
N THR A 309 -14.34 23.01 -10.93
CA THR A 309 -15.02 23.27 -9.64
C THR A 309 -14.11 24.00 -8.66
N TYR A 310 -12.86 24.27 -9.05
CA TYR A 310 -11.81 24.86 -8.23
C TYR A 310 -11.27 26.16 -8.83
N LYS A 311 -10.96 27.12 -7.96
CA LYS A 311 -10.17 28.32 -8.27
C LYS A 311 -8.74 28.13 -7.77
N TYR A 312 -7.80 28.71 -8.51
CA TYR A 312 -6.38 28.58 -8.23
C TYR A 312 -5.78 29.89 -7.74
N GLN A 313 -4.77 29.77 -6.88
CA GLN A 313 -4.01 30.88 -6.34
C GLN A 313 -2.54 30.48 -6.32
N TYR A 314 -1.67 31.38 -6.78
CA TYR A 314 -0.23 31.20 -6.65
C TYR A 314 0.17 31.26 -5.18
N ASP A 315 0.93 30.27 -4.72
CA ASP A 315 1.31 30.06 -3.32
C ASP A 315 2.84 29.99 -3.14
N GLY A 316 3.58 30.49 -4.13
CA GLY A 316 5.03 30.56 -4.14
C GLY A 316 5.70 29.44 -4.94
N ILE A 317 6.98 29.24 -4.65
CA ILE A 317 7.78 28.12 -5.15
C ILE A 317 8.36 27.33 -3.98
N ASP A 318 8.78 26.11 -4.28
CA ASP A 318 9.58 25.27 -3.41
C ASP A 318 10.73 24.65 -4.23
N VAL A 319 11.56 23.84 -3.59
CA VAL A 319 12.62 23.06 -4.25
C VAL A 319 12.47 21.59 -3.91
N LEU A 320 12.56 20.74 -4.94
CA LEU A 320 12.57 19.28 -4.82
C LEU A 320 13.63 18.73 -5.76
N ASN A 321 14.53 17.87 -5.26
CA ASN A 321 15.69 17.38 -6.03
C ASN A 321 16.53 18.49 -6.65
N ASP A 322 16.69 19.62 -5.91
CA ASP A 322 17.39 20.82 -6.38
C ASP A 322 16.74 21.50 -7.61
N GLU A 323 15.52 21.11 -7.99
CA GLU A 323 14.72 21.73 -9.06
C GLU A 323 13.57 22.57 -8.48
N ILE A 324 13.20 23.63 -9.20
CA ILE A 324 12.12 24.54 -8.78
C ILE A 324 10.76 23.87 -9.01
N VAL A 325 9.88 23.96 -8.02
CA VAL A 325 8.47 23.54 -8.12
C VAL A 325 7.55 24.70 -7.79
N TYR A 326 6.54 24.95 -8.62
CA TYR A 326 5.49 25.93 -8.34
C TYR A 326 4.49 25.37 -7.33
N LYS A 327 4.08 26.19 -6.36
CA LYS A 327 3.00 25.88 -5.43
C LYS A 327 1.72 26.56 -5.91
N VAL A 328 0.73 25.76 -6.30
CA VAL A 328 -0.57 26.24 -6.74
C VAL A 328 -1.63 25.79 -5.76
N ARG A 329 -2.13 26.73 -4.96
CA ARG A 329 -3.21 26.48 -4.02
C ARG A 329 -4.54 26.40 -4.75
N PHE A 330 -5.36 25.42 -4.43
CA PHE A 330 -6.71 25.27 -4.98
C PHE A 330 -7.77 25.25 -3.87
N ARG A 331 -8.92 25.83 -4.16
CA ARG A 331 -10.12 25.84 -3.29
C ARG A 331 -11.37 25.74 -4.14
N PRO A 332 -12.45 25.12 -3.65
CA PRO A 332 -13.67 25.01 -4.45
C PRO A 332 -14.24 26.41 -4.71
N ILE A 333 -14.78 26.61 -5.91
CA ILE A 333 -15.51 27.84 -6.28
C ILE A 333 -16.77 27.93 -5.43
N ASN A 334 -17.53 26.83 -5.39
CA ASN A 334 -18.69 26.65 -4.54
C ASN A 334 -18.50 25.43 -3.65
N ASP A 335 -18.72 25.63 -2.35
CA ASP A 335 -18.77 24.57 -1.36
C ASP A 335 -20.21 24.45 -0.88
N ASP A 336 -20.97 23.55 -1.49
CA ASP A 336 -22.34 23.20 -1.11
C ASP A 336 -22.39 22.15 0.03
N GLY A 337 -21.24 21.65 0.47
CA GLY A 337 -21.14 20.56 1.42
C GLY A 337 -21.00 19.17 0.82
N ASN A 338 -20.93 19.04 -0.51
CA ASN A 338 -20.51 17.81 -1.17
C ASN A 338 -19.04 17.48 -0.87
N LEU A 339 -18.56 16.31 -1.29
CA LEU A 339 -17.17 15.86 -1.11
C LEU A 339 -16.18 16.69 -1.96
N VAL A 340 -15.93 17.93 -1.54
CA VAL A 340 -14.97 18.85 -2.15
C VAL A 340 -13.74 19.04 -1.27
N TYR A 341 -12.60 19.28 -1.91
CA TYR A 341 -11.30 19.35 -1.27
C TYR A 341 -10.65 20.72 -1.43
N GLN A 342 -9.67 21.03 -0.61
CA GLN A 342 -8.80 22.19 -0.79
C GLN A 342 -7.37 21.78 -0.48
N GLY A 343 -6.40 22.45 -1.10
CA GLY A 343 -5.02 22.00 -0.99
C GLY A 343 -4.02 22.81 -1.80
N ILE A 344 -2.86 22.21 -2.02
CA ILE A 344 -1.74 22.73 -2.82
C ILE A 344 -1.30 21.63 -3.79
N LEU A 345 -1.18 22.00 -5.07
CA LEU A 345 -0.51 21.22 -6.09
C LEU A 345 0.92 21.74 -6.22
N TYR A 346 1.90 20.85 -6.25
CA TYR A 346 3.29 21.17 -6.52
C TYR A 346 3.61 20.73 -7.94
N VAL A 347 3.99 21.68 -8.78
CA VAL A 347 4.15 21.51 -10.22
C VAL A 347 5.59 21.79 -10.62
N HIS A 348 6.27 20.81 -11.22
CA HIS A 348 7.64 20.98 -11.68
C HIS A 348 7.73 22.16 -12.66
N SER A 349 8.72 23.03 -12.49
CA SER A 349 8.73 24.32 -13.18
C SER A 349 9.05 24.25 -14.67
N GLU A 350 9.79 23.22 -15.11
CA GLU A 350 10.18 23.05 -16.51
C GLU A 350 9.23 22.09 -17.25
N SER A 351 8.98 20.90 -16.69
CA SER A 351 8.14 19.88 -17.32
C SER A 351 6.64 20.08 -17.08
N PHE A 352 6.26 20.90 -16.09
CA PHE A 352 4.88 21.05 -15.62
C PHE A 352 4.23 19.75 -15.10
N ALA A 353 5.03 18.75 -14.73
CA ALA A 353 4.52 17.54 -14.09
C ALA A 353 4.01 17.85 -12.66
N LEU A 354 2.93 17.18 -12.25
CA LEU A 354 2.53 17.15 -10.85
C LEU A 354 3.52 16.26 -10.09
N VAL A 355 4.30 16.86 -9.16
CA VAL A 355 5.29 16.14 -8.36
C VAL A 355 4.77 15.82 -6.96
N ARG A 356 3.81 16.60 -6.46
CA ARG A 356 3.15 16.39 -5.18
C ARG A 356 1.77 17.04 -5.13
N ALA A 357 0.87 16.47 -4.36
CA ALA A 357 -0.40 17.09 -3.98
C ALA A 357 -0.65 16.92 -2.48
N GLU A 358 -1.02 18.00 -1.82
CA GLU A 358 -1.44 18.02 -0.42
C GLU A 358 -2.84 18.59 -0.33
N PHE A 359 -3.79 17.83 0.21
CA PHE A 359 -5.19 18.27 0.21
C PHE A 359 -6.01 17.66 1.34
N GLN A 360 -7.12 18.31 1.66
CA GLN A 360 -8.04 17.88 2.69
C GLN A 360 -9.48 18.27 2.36
N LEU A 361 -10.45 17.56 2.94
CA LEU A 361 -11.85 18.00 2.85
C LEU A 361 -12.01 19.41 3.45
N THR A 362 -12.88 20.21 2.85
CA THR A 362 -13.23 21.51 3.45
C THR A 362 -13.98 21.29 4.78
N LYS A 363 -13.98 22.30 5.66
CA LYS A 363 -14.72 22.22 6.94
C LYS A 363 -16.21 21.96 6.74
N LYS A 364 -16.81 22.51 5.66
CA LYS A 364 -18.23 22.33 5.36
C LYS A 364 -18.51 20.95 4.77
N ALA A 365 -17.70 20.48 3.83
CA ALA A 365 -17.77 19.13 3.28
C ALA A 365 -17.60 18.06 4.38
N LEU A 366 -16.63 18.24 5.27
CA LEU A 366 -16.38 17.33 6.39
C LEU A 366 -17.58 17.25 7.34
N ARG A 367 -18.24 18.37 7.63
CA ARG A 367 -19.43 18.42 8.50
C ARG A 367 -20.66 17.77 7.86
N ILE A 368 -20.86 17.95 6.57
CA ILE A 368 -22.08 17.52 5.85
C ILE A 368 -21.91 16.11 5.27
N SER A 369 -20.87 15.91 4.45
CA SER A 369 -20.62 14.69 3.70
C SER A 369 -19.52 13.81 4.27
N GLY A 370 -18.80 14.24 5.30
CA GLY A 370 -17.72 13.44 5.89
C GLY A 370 -18.17 12.08 6.44
N ARG A 371 -19.47 11.90 6.72
CA ARG A 371 -20.04 10.59 7.08
C ARG A 371 -19.90 9.55 5.97
N ALA A 372 -19.75 9.97 4.71
CA ALA A 372 -19.44 9.07 3.59
C ALA A 372 -18.07 8.38 3.75
N LEU A 373 -17.19 8.87 4.63
CA LEU A 373 -15.93 8.20 4.97
C LEU A 373 -16.13 7.02 5.94
N ILE A 374 -17.36 6.76 6.39
CA ILE A 374 -17.69 5.73 7.37
C ILE A 374 -18.51 4.65 6.68
N ARG A 375 -17.88 3.50 6.41
CA ARG A 375 -18.49 2.33 5.74
C ARG A 375 -19.61 1.72 6.59
N LYS A 376 -19.34 1.53 7.89
CA LYS A 376 -20.28 0.92 8.83
C LYS A 376 -20.17 1.64 10.16
N ALA A 377 -21.30 2.09 10.70
CA ALA A 377 -21.45 2.52 12.07
C ALA A 377 -22.81 2.02 12.59
N SER A 378 -22.85 1.46 13.80
CA SER A 378 -24.12 1.17 14.47
C SER A 378 -24.95 2.45 14.60
N ARG A 379 -26.28 2.36 14.43
CA ARG A 379 -27.21 3.52 14.50
C ARG A 379 -27.11 4.32 15.82
N LYS A 380 -26.55 3.71 16.86
CA LYS A 380 -26.40 4.30 18.21
C LYS A 380 -25.02 4.94 18.45
N ILE A 381 -24.08 4.75 17.53
CA ILE A 381 -22.75 5.37 17.59
C ILE A 381 -22.82 6.73 16.89
N LYS A 382 -22.39 7.78 17.57
CA LYS A 382 -22.24 9.10 16.96
C LYS A 382 -20.79 9.28 16.53
N ALA A 383 -20.57 9.19 15.22
CA ALA A 383 -19.28 9.44 14.61
C ALA A 383 -19.26 10.81 13.92
N LYS A 384 -18.28 11.64 14.27
CA LYS A 384 -18.07 12.98 13.72
C LYS A 384 -16.67 13.08 13.13
N PRO A 385 -16.52 13.13 11.80
CA PRO A 385 -15.25 13.41 11.16
C PRO A 385 -14.70 14.79 11.58
N ILE A 386 -13.42 14.80 11.98
CA ILE A 386 -12.65 16.00 12.37
C ILE A 386 -11.61 16.34 11.30
N LYS A 387 -11.04 15.34 10.64
CA LYS A 387 -10.02 15.52 9.61
C LYS A 387 -10.10 14.42 8.57
N ALA A 388 -9.83 14.79 7.32
CA ALA A 388 -9.57 13.87 6.22
C ALA A 388 -8.59 14.57 5.28
N SER A 389 -7.31 14.22 5.40
CA SER A 389 -6.21 14.84 4.65
C SER A 389 -5.37 13.78 3.96
N TYR A 390 -4.87 14.13 2.80
CA TYR A 390 -4.08 13.28 1.93
C TYR A 390 -2.83 14.03 1.48
N PHE A 391 -1.76 13.27 1.38
CA PHE A 391 -0.48 13.67 0.84
C PHE A 391 -0.09 12.63 -0.20
N ILE A 392 0.29 13.08 -1.39
CA ILE A 392 0.69 12.22 -2.50
C ILE A 392 1.92 12.81 -3.13
N ASP A 393 2.91 11.99 -3.41
CA ASP A 393 4.04 12.39 -4.24
C ASP A 393 4.30 11.41 -5.38
N TYR A 394 5.01 11.94 -6.36
CA TYR A 394 5.38 11.28 -7.59
C TYR A 394 6.90 11.28 -7.68
N ARG A 395 7.44 10.21 -8.26
CA ARG A 395 8.87 10.13 -8.56
C ARG A 395 9.06 10.07 -10.06
N GLN A 396 10.17 10.64 -10.50
CA GLN A 396 10.58 10.56 -11.89
C GLN A 396 11.26 9.21 -12.16
N TYR A 397 10.96 8.67 -13.34
CA TYR A 397 11.65 7.56 -13.95
C TYR A 397 11.84 7.90 -15.43
N GLU A 398 13.09 8.07 -15.83
CA GLU A 398 13.44 8.60 -17.16
C GLU A 398 12.73 9.95 -17.41
N ASP A 399 11.94 10.06 -18.47
CA ASP A 399 11.18 11.26 -18.82
C ASP A 399 9.75 11.28 -18.23
N LYS A 400 9.35 10.25 -17.46
CA LYS A 400 8.00 10.08 -16.94
C LYS A 400 7.93 10.19 -15.43
N TRP A 401 6.76 10.54 -14.93
CA TRP A 401 6.42 10.55 -13.51
C TRP A 401 5.46 9.40 -13.21
N LEU A 402 5.69 8.72 -12.09
CA LEU A 402 4.80 7.69 -11.56
C LEU A 402 4.46 7.95 -10.09
N LEU A 403 3.34 7.39 -9.65
CA LEU A 403 2.97 7.39 -8.24
C LEU A 403 4.12 6.82 -7.42
N ASN A 404 4.54 7.55 -6.38
CA ASN A 404 5.56 7.09 -5.45
C ASN A 404 4.92 6.67 -4.13
N ARG A 405 4.06 7.55 -3.58
CA ARG A 405 3.43 7.29 -2.27
C ARG A 405 2.09 8.00 -2.13
N ILE A 406 1.25 7.42 -1.28
CA ILE A 406 0.05 8.04 -0.74
C ILE A 406 0.09 7.92 0.79
N HIS A 407 -0.18 9.02 1.48
CA HIS A 407 -0.39 9.05 2.92
C HIS A 407 -1.74 9.71 3.21
N GLY A 408 -2.66 8.93 3.79
CA GLY A 408 -3.96 9.40 4.24
C GLY A 408 -4.03 9.47 5.76
N HIS A 409 -4.67 10.53 6.27
CA HIS A 409 -4.94 10.69 7.71
C HIS A 409 -6.37 11.15 7.91
N ILE A 410 -7.17 10.28 8.51
CA ILE A 410 -8.57 10.52 8.85
C ILE A 410 -8.68 10.52 10.37
N VAL A 411 -9.34 11.54 10.93
CA VAL A 411 -9.64 11.62 12.37
C VAL A 411 -11.14 11.72 12.54
N ILE A 412 -11.69 10.84 13.36
CA ILE A 412 -13.12 10.80 13.67
C ILE A 412 -13.27 10.74 15.19
N HIS A 413 -14.06 11.65 15.72
CA HIS A 413 -14.49 11.57 17.10
C HIS A 413 -15.69 10.64 17.21
N ILE A 414 -15.58 9.65 18.09
CA ILE A 414 -16.59 8.62 18.32
C ILE A 414 -17.14 8.77 19.73
N ASN A 415 -18.46 8.97 19.82
CA ASN A 415 -19.21 8.90 21.06
C ASN A 415 -20.12 7.67 21.01
N ASP A 416 -19.81 6.67 21.85
CA ASP A 416 -20.61 5.48 22.08
C ASP A 416 -20.93 5.31 23.56
N LYS A 417 -22.16 5.71 23.92
CA LYS A 417 -22.67 5.63 25.29
C LYS A 417 -22.78 4.20 25.82
N ARG A 418 -22.94 3.19 24.95
CA ARG A 418 -23.10 1.79 25.38
C ARG A 418 -21.80 1.25 25.96
N HIS A 419 -20.69 1.56 25.30
CA HIS A 419 -19.35 1.10 25.68
C HIS A 419 -18.56 2.16 26.46
N LYS A 420 -19.20 3.29 26.81
CA LYS A 420 -18.59 4.43 27.51
C LYS A 420 -17.38 5.00 26.77
N ILE A 421 -17.45 5.04 25.44
CA ILE A 421 -16.39 5.58 24.59
C ILE A 421 -16.74 7.02 24.25
N ASP A 422 -15.79 7.91 24.49
CA ASP A 422 -15.80 9.29 24.04
C ASP A 422 -14.37 9.67 23.67
N SER A 423 -13.95 9.21 22.50
CA SER A 423 -12.53 9.14 22.11
C SER A 423 -12.32 9.60 20.68
N GLU A 424 -11.09 10.02 20.39
CA GLU A 424 -10.66 10.29 19.02
C GLU A 424 -10.03 9.05 18.41
N PHE A 425 -10.53 8.68 17.24
CA PHE A 425 -9.96 7.62 16.42
C PHE A 425 -9.23 8.23 15.24
N SER A 426 -7.93 7.98 15.15
CA SER A 426 -7.09 8.35 14.01
C SER A 426 -6.81 7.11 13.17
N ALA A 427 -7.15 7.16 11.89
CA ALA A 427 -6.74 6.18 10.90
C ALA A 427 -5.69 6.79 9.99
N VAL A 428 -4.52 6.16 9.96
CA VAL A 428 -3.40 6.50 9.09
C VAL A 428 -3.22 5.37 8.08
N THR A 429 -3.22 5.73 6.80
CA THR A 429 -2.98 4.82 5.69
C THR A 429 -1.74 5.26 4.93
N GLU A 430 -0.81 4.34 4.72
CA GLU A 430 0.43 4.55 3.99
C GLU A 430 0.50 3.56 2.83
N LEU A 431 0.71 4.05 1.61
CA LEU A 431 0.97 3.25 0.42
C LEU A 431 2.29 3.73 -0.17
N LEU A 432 3.27 2.84 -0.29
CA LEU A 432 4.58 3.11 -0.88
C LEU A 432 4.81 2.17 -2.05
N VAL A 433 5.13 2.72 -3.23
CA VAL A 433 5.52 1.93 -4.41
C VAL A 433 6.98 1.51 -4.28
N SER A 434 7.22 0.24 -3.97
CA SER A 434 8.56 -0.33 -3.76
C SER A 434 9.28 -0.62 -5.07
N SER A 435 8.54 -1.05 -6.09
CA SER A 435 9.03 -1.37 -7.43
C SER A 435 7.90 -1.28 -8.47
N PHE A 436 8.24 -1.29 -9.76
CA PHE A 436 7.25 -1.38 -10.82
C PHE A 436 7.78 -2.09 -12.07
N GLU A 437 6.87 -2.64 -12.86
CA GLU A 437 7.13 -3.30 -14.14
C GLU A 437 6.36 -2.63 -15.28
N LEU A 438 7.06 -2.28 -16.37
CA LEU A 438 6.46 -1.73 -17.59
C LEU A 438 5.99 -2.84 -18.54
N ASN A 439 5.02 -2.51 -19.40
CA ASN A 439 4.62 -3.37 -20.53
C ASN A 439 4.13 -4.77 -20.17
N SER A 440 3.64 -4.94 -18.94
CA SER A 440 3.13 -6.24 -18.52
C SER A 440 1.82 -6.57 -19.24
N LYS A 441 1.80 -7.68 -20.00
CA LYS A 441 0.59 -8.26 -20.61
C LYS A 441 -0.34 -8.91 -19.57
N TYR A 442 -0.02 -8.73 -18.30
CA TYR A 442 -0.70 -9.31 -17.15
C TYR A 442 -2.18 -8.89 -17.08
N LYS A 443 -3.04 -9.90 -16.92
CA LYS A 443 -4.48 -9.77 -16.73
C LYS A 443 -4.84 -10.44 -15.42
N LEU A 444 -5.42 -9.66 -14.50
CA LEU A 444 -6.01 -10.18 -13.26
C LEU A 444 -7.43 -10.65 -13.52
N LYS A 445 -7.79 -11.82 -12.98
CA LYS A 445 -9.17 -12.31 -12.97
C LYS A 445 -10.01 -11.56 -11.93
N PRO A 446 -11.34 -11.42 -12.14
CA PRO A 446 -12.22 -10.76 -11.17
C PRO A 446 -12.15 -11.34 -9.74
N SER A 447 -11.85 -12.62 -9.57
CA SER A 447 -11.68 -13.29 -8.27
C SER A 447 -10.40 -12.91 -7.52
N GLU A 448 -9.39 -12.40 -8.22
CA GLU A 448 -8.10 -11.94 -7.66
C GLU A 448 -8.15 -10.49 -7.18
N LEU A 449 -9.22 -9.78 -7.53
CA LEU A 449 -9.34 -8.35 -7.28
C LEU A 449 -9.81 -8.09 -5.86
N TYR A 450 -9.09 -7.19 -5.19
CA TYR A 450 -9.68 -6.41 -4.11
C TYR A 450 -10.96 -5.76 -4.63
N LYS A 451 -12.10 -6.15 -4.05
CA LYS A 451 -13.36 -5.46 -4.34
C LYS A 451 -13.35 -4.12 -3.63
N SER A 452 -14.11 -3.17 -4.17
CA SER A 452 -14.20 -1.80 -3.64
C SER A 452 -14.66 -1.70 -2.18
N LYS A 453 -15.23 -2.78 -1.62
CA LYS A 453 -15.75 -2.85 -0.26
C LYS A 453 -14.82 -3.61 0.71
N TYR A 454 -13.69 -4.14 0.26
CA TYR A 454 -12.81 -4.95 1.11
C TYR A 454 -12.05 -4.07 2.12
N VAL A 455 -11.91 -4.57 3.35
CA VAL A 455 -11.07 -3.93 4.38
C VAL A 455 -9.89 -4.83 4.65
N LEU A 456 -8.69 -4.26 4.62
CA LEU A 456 -7.45 -5.03 4.62
C LEU A 456 -7.36 -6.01 5.80
N ALA A 457 -7.71 -5.56 7.00
CA ALA A 457 -7.68 -6.39 8.19
C ALA A 457 -8.63 -7.59 8.14
N ASP A 458 -9.73 -7.49 7.38
CA ASP A 458 -10.66 -8.61 7.14
C ASP A 458 -10.04 -9.63 6.16
N GLU A 459 -9.21 -9.17 5.21
CA GLU A 459 -8.56 -10.02 4.18
C GLU A 459 -7.32 -10.78 4.69
N ILE A 460 -6.61 -10.26 5.70
CA ILE A 460 -5.45 -10.97 6.27
C ILE A 460 -5.96 -12.00 7.28
N LYS A 461 -6.18 -13.27 6.90
CA LYS A 461 -6.56 -14.33 7.88
C LYS A 461 -5.36 -15.14 8.40
N VAL A 462 -4.28 -15.24 7.61
CA VAL A 462 -2.99 -15.81 8.04
C VAL A 462 -1.95 -14.70 8.05
N THR A 463 -1.27 -14.52 9.19
CA THR A 463 -0.19 -13.56 9.36
C THR A 463 1.15 -14.22 9.02
N ASP A 464 1.90 -13.62 8.09
CA ASP A 464 3.30 -13.96 7.81
C ASP A 464 4.22 -12.95 8.54
N GLU A 465 4.92 -13.40 9.58
CA GLU A 465 5.82 -12.56 10.38
C GLU A 465 7.04 -12.07 9.57
N GLU A 466 7.36 -12.77 8.49
CA GLU A 466 8.50 -12.51 7.63
C GLU A 466 8.08 -11.97 6.26
N PHE A 467 6.82 -11.49 6.13
CA PHE A 467 6.24 -11.07 4.85
C PHE A 467 7.09 -10.01 4.12
N TRP A 468 7.82 -9.19 4.87
CA TRP A 468 8.61 -8.06 4.39
C TRP A 468 10.05 -8.41 3.99
N LYS A 469 10.51 -9.65 4.22
CA LYS A 469 11.94 -10.03 4.04
C LYS A 469 12.50 -9.70 2.66
N ASP A 470 11.69 -9.78 1.63
CA ASP A 470 12.11 -9.58 0.24
C ASP A 470 11.67 -8.21 -0.32
N TYR A 471 11.05 -7.37 0.51
CA TYR A 471 10.41 -6.12 0.06
C TYR A 471 10.97 -4.90 0.79
N ASN A 472 11.05 -3.80 0.05
CA ASN A 472 11.27 -2.49 0.63
C ASN A 472 9.97 -2.01 1.25
N ILE A 473 10.03 -1.64 2.53
CA ILE A 473 8.88 -1.21 3.33
C ILE A 473 9.20 0.09 4.06
N ILE A 474 8.16 0.79 4.50
CA ILE A 474 8.32 1.88 5.46
C ILE A 474 8.71 1.26 6.80
N ARG A 475 9.87 1.62 7.33
CA ARG A 475 10.31 1.10 8.63
C ARG A 475 9.28 1.48 9.71
N PRO A 476 8.82 0.55 10.56
CA PRO A 476 8.00 0.91 11.72
C PRO A 476 8.77 1.88 12.63
N ASP A 477 8.07 2.79 13.29
CA ASP A 477 8.64 3.58 14.38
C ASP A 477 8.68 2.76 15.67
N GLU A 478 9.32 3.27 16.73
CA GLU A 478 9.48 2.53 17.99
C GLU A 478 8.14 2.13 18.59
N ALA A 479 7.16 3.03 18.56
CA ALA A 479 5.81 2.77 19.06
C ALA A 479 5.15 1.60 18.32
N LEU A 480 5.26 1.59 17.00
CA LEU A 480 4.72 0.51 16.18
C LEU A 480 5.55 -0.78 16.28
N GLU A 481 6.88 -0.71 16.39
CA GLU A 481 7.72 -1.88 16.65
C GLU A 481 7.31 -2.57 17.95
N ASN A 482 7.01 -1.79 19.00
CA ASN A 482 6.57 -2.32 20.29
C ASN A 482 5.23 -3.05 20.21
N VAL A 483 4.29 -2.59 19.36
CA VAL A 483 3.04 -3.29 19.07
C VAL A 483 3.29 -4.71 18.54
N PHE A 484 4.29 -4.89 17.69
CA PHE A 484 4.66 -6.21 17.18
C PHE A 484 5.49 -7.04 18.17
N LYS A 485 6.31 -6.40 19.03
CA LYS A 485 7.20 -7.07 20.02
C LYS A 485 6.50 -7.57 21.29
N GLN A 486 5.40 -6.94 21.73
CA GLN A 486 4.68 -7.31 22.98
C GLN A 486 4.12 -8.76 22.99
N SER A 487 4.32 -9.52 21.93
CA SER A 487 3.88 -10.92 21.75
C SER A 487 4.82 -12.00 22.32
N LYS A 488 6.03 -11.67 22.81
CA LYS A 488 6.93 -12.70 23.42
C LYS A 488 6.62 -13.08 24.87
N VAL A 489 5.64 -12.43 25.53
CA VAL A 489 5.30 -12.73 26.93
C VAL A 489 3.82 -13.07 27.06
N VAL A 490 3.47 -14.30 26.69
CA VAL A 490 2.48 -15.07 27.46
C VAL A 490 3.16 -16.37 27.85
N SER A 491 3.87 -16.29 28.96
CA SER A 491 4.49 -17.41 29.65
C SER A 491 3.45 -18.18 30.46
N LYS A 492 3.36 -19.48 30.17
CA LYS A 492 2.83 -20.61 30.95
C LYS A 492 1.35 -20.68 31.29
#